data_AF-U5Y7P0-F1
#
_entry.id   AF-U5Y7P0-F1
#
_cell.length_a   1.000
_cell.length_b   1.000
_cell.length_c   1.000
_cell.angle_alpha   90.00
_cell.angle_beta   90.00
_cell.angle_gamma   90.00
#
_symmetry.space_group_name_H-M   'P 1'
#
loop_
_entity.id
_entity.type
_entity.pdbx_description
1 polymer ?
#
loop_
_entity_poly.entity_id
_entity_poly.type
_entity_poly.pdbx_seq_one_letter_code
_entity_poly.pdbx_strand_id
1 'polypeptide(L)'
;MRLSHIFVVIAATFLLASATPTDSNQAKISQASLPEGPSQRLLRTHPTTYEDDDSEERGGPPTMLEKLNFKIMKRAGKTADDYAEELGIAAAMREVQRTGRGVLELQLTQAYADYIKYFNYLKKKK
;
A
#
# COMPACT_ATOMS: atom_id res chain seq x y z
N MET A 1 -72.99 46.40 -31.26
CA MET A 1 -72.28 46.33 -29.95
C MET A 1 -72.40 44.93 -29.32
N ARG A 2 -71.75 43.89 -29.87
CA ARG A 2 -71.77 42.53 -29.27
C ARG A 2 -70.41 41.81 -29.28
N LEU A 3 -69.35 42.44 -29.78
CA LEU A 3 -68.03 41.81 -29.88
C LEU A 3 -67.13 42.09 -28.65
N SER A 4 -67.33 43.21 -27.96
CA SER A 4 -66.53 43.61 -26.79
C SER A 4 -66.77 42.75 -25.54
N HIS A 5 -67.92 42.10 -25.43
CA HIS A 5 -68.26 41.30 -24.24
C HIS A 5 -67.61 39.90 -24.27
N ILE A 6 -67.28 39.38 -25.45
CA ILE A 6 -66.68 38.06 -25.60
C ILE A 6 -65.23 38.07 -25.10
N PHE A 7 -64.50 39.17 -25.31
CA PHE A 7 -63.10 39.30 -24.87
C PHE A 7 -62.95 39.40 -23.35
N VAL A 8 -63.89 40.03 -22.64
CA VAL A 8 -63.82 40.17 -21.17
C VAL A 8 -64.02 38.82 -20.47
N VAL A 9 -64.87 37.95 -21.00
CA VAL A 9 -65.13 36.62 -20.41
C VAL A 9 -63.91 35.70 -20.56
N ILE A 10 -63.16 35.81 -21.67
CA ILE A 10 -61.96 34.98 -21.92
C ILE A 10 -60.80 35.38 -20.98
N ALA A 11 -60.66 36.66 -20.63
CA ALA A 11 -59.61 37.09 -19.72
C ALA A 11 -59.82 36.62 -18.27
N ALA A 12 -61.07 36.52 -17.81
CA ALA A 12 -61.38 36.10 -16.45
C ALA A 12 -61.18 34.59 -16.22
N THR A 13 -61.35 33.75 -17.24
CA THR A 13 -61.21 32.28 -17.09
C THR A 13 -59.76 31.82 -17.03
N PHE A 14 -58.83 32.54 -17.68
CA PHE A 14 -57.40 32.21 -17.62
C PHE A 14 -56.73 32.60 -16.29
N LEU A 15 -57.24 33.62 -15.59
CA LEU A 15 -56.71 34.06 -14.30
C LEU A 15 -57.03 33.10 -13.14
N LEU A 16 -58.07 32.27 -13.28
CA LEU A 16 -58.52 31.36 -12.22
C LEU A 16 -57.81 29.99 -12.23
N ALA A 17 -57.09 29.64 -13.29
CA ALA A 17 -56.49 28.31 -13.45
C ALA A 17 -55.01 28.20 -12.99
N SER A 18 -54.38 29.28 -12.51
CA SER A 18 -52.94 29.29 -12.18
C SER A 18 -52.61 29.31 -10.69
N ALA A 19 -53.59 29.21 -9.80
CA ALA A 19 -53.35 29.14 -8.36
C ALA A 19 -53.29 27.68 -7.87
N THR A 20 -52.27 26.94 -8.29
CA THR A 20 -51.86 25.72 -7.57
C THR A 20 -50.94 26.14 -6.43
N PRO A 21 -51.30 25.98 -5.14
CA PRO A 21 -50.33 26.06 -4.07
C PRO A 21 -49.49 24.78 -4.16
N THR A 22 -48.41 24.82 -4.95
CA THR A 22 -47.33 23.85 -4.79
C THR A 22 -46.71 24.19 -3.44
N ASP A 23 -47.08 23.42 -2.42
CA ASP A 23 -46.41 23.43 -1.13
C ASP A 23 -44.91 23.26 -1.40
N SER A 24 -44.17 24.36 -1.24
CA SER A 24 -42.74 24.37 -1.37
C SER A 24 -42.23 23.63 -0.16
N ASN A 25 -42.12 22.31 -0.28
CA ASN A 25 -41.29 21.49 0.58
C ASN A 25 -39.84 21.93 0.36
N GLN A 26 -39.51 23.09 0.90
CA GLN A 26 -38.17 23.64 0.96
C GLN A 26 -37.45 22.79 2.02
N ALA A 27 -37.05 21.59 1.61
CA ALA A 27 -36.20 20.73 2.41
C ALA A 27 -35.00 21.58 2.80
N LYS A 28 -34.90 21.90 4.10
CA LYS A 28 -33.78 22.64 4.66
C LYS A 28 -32.57 21.72 4.54
N ILE A 29 -31.82 21.89 3.46
CA ILE A 29 -30.55 21.18 3.26
C ILE A 29 -29.65 21.68 4.38
N SER A 30 -29.47 20.85 5.41
CA SER A 30 -28.46 21.09 6.44
C SER A 30 -27.14 21.33 5.73
N GLN A 31 -26.57 22.53 5.90
CA GLN A 31 -25.20 22.80 5.46
C GLN A 31 -24.31 21.78 6.17
N ALA A 32 -23.92 20.73 5.44
CA ALA A 32 -22.90 19.82 5.91
C ALA A 32 -21.65 20.66 6.10
N SER A 33 -21.21 20.82 7.35
CA SER A 33 -19.93 21.43 7.65
C SER A 33 -18.88 20.64 6.88
N LEU A 34 -18.21 21.29 5.93
CA LEU A 34 -17.02 20.72 5.32
C LEU A 34 -16.04 20.41 6.45
N PRO A 35 -15.43 19.22 6.51
CA PRO A 35 -14.43 18.93 7.52
C PRO A 35 -13.27 19.90 7.32
N GLU A 36 -13.23 20.94 8.15
CA GLU A 36 -12.19 21.96 8.14
C GLU A 36 -10.98 21.39 8.89
N GLY A 37 -10.10 20.72 8.14
CA GLY A 37 -8.85 20.20 8.66
C GLY A 37 -8.06 19.39 7.63
N PRO A 38 -6.73 19.29 7.77
CA PRO A 38 -5.92 18.44 6.92
C PRO A 38 -6.43 17.00 7.03
N SER A 39 -6.68 16.34 5.89
CA SER A 39 -7.15 14.96 5.88
C SER A 39 -6.16 14.08 6.64
N GLN A 40 -6.55 13.52 7.78
CA GLN A 40 -5.73 12.55 8.49
C GLN A 40 -5.57 11.32 7.61
N ARG A 41 -4.40 11.20 6.97
CA ARG A 41 -3.99 9.96 6.32
C ARG A 41 -3.53 9.00 7.42
N LEU A 42 -4.49 8.29 8.01
CA LEU A 42 -4.19 7.29 9.03
C LEU A 42 -3.49 6.09 8.37
N LEU A 43 -2.31 5.73 8.87
CA LEU A 43 -1.65 4.48 8.50
C LEU A 43 -2.49 3.32 9.02
N ARG A 44 -2.69 2.29 8.17
CA ARG A 44 -3.36 1.06 8.61
C ARG A 44 -2.43 0.33 9.58
N THR A 45 -2.85 0.21 10.83
CA THR A 45 -2.22 -0.66 11.82
C THR A 45 -2.68 -2.09 11.59
N HIS A 46 -1.74 -3.02 11.48
CA HIS A 46 -2.01 -4.44 11.47
C HIS A 46 -1.81 -4.98 12.90
N PRO A 47 -2.82 -5.59 13.54
CA PRO A 47 -2.63 -6.22 14.84
C PRO A 47 -1.65 -7.39 14.68
N THR A 48 -0.52 -7.34 15.39
CA THR A 48 0.43 -8.45 15.51
C THR A 48 0.02 -9.30 16.71
N THR A 49 -0.08 -10.62 16.53
CA THR A 49 -0.61 -11.53 17.57
C THR A 49 0.50 -12.13 18.45
N TYR A 50 1.77 -11.92 18.16
CA TYR A 50 2.85 -12.57 18.90
C TYR A 50 4.05 -11.65 19.13
N GLU A 51 4.74 -11.92 20.23
CA GLU A 51 6.00 -11.33 20.69
C GLU A 51 6.92 -10.96 19.51
N ASP A 52 7.43 -9.75 19.57
CA ASP A 52 8.03 -8.95 18.49
C ASP A 52 9.42 -9.46 18.03
N ASP A 53 9.54 -10.75 17.66
CA ASP A 53 10.78 -11.34 17.12
C ASP A 53 10.58 -12.18 15.85
N ASP A 54 9.33 -12.33 15.37
CA ASP A 54 9.03 -13.01 14.10
C ASP A 54 9.14 -12.05 12.90
N SER A 55 10.23 -11.28 12.82
CA SER A 55 10.69 -10.85 11.51
C SER A 55 11.25 -12.11 10.86
N GLU A 56 10.49 -12.74 9.96
CA GLU A 56 11.00 -13.82 9.12
C GLU A 56 12.09 -13.26 8.20
N GLU A 57 13.27 -13.03 8.77
CA GLU A 57 14.46 -12.65 8.06
C GLU A 57 14.76 -13.79 7.10
N ARG A 58 14.73 -13.49 5.79
CA ARG A 58 14.96 -14.47 4.72
C ARG A 58 16.23 -15.27 5.01
N GLY A 59 16.07 -16.56 5.31
CA GLY A 59 17.16 -17.46 5.71
C GLY A 59 16.95 -18.10 7.09
N GLY A 60 16.14 -17.52 7.96
CA GLY A 60 15.95 -18.03 9.32
C GLY A 60 17.25 -18.00 10.15
N PRO A 61 17.17 -18.33 11.45
CA PRO A 61 18.35 -18.37 12.29
C PRO A 61 19.27 -19.53 11.84
N PRO A 62 20.59 -19.29 11.70
CA PRO A 62 21.50 -20.37 11.34
C PRO A 62 21.56 -21.41 12.45
N THR A 63 21.55 -22.68 12.05
CA THR A 63 21.77 -23.85 12.88
C THR A 63 23.13 -23.79 13.57
N MET A 64 23.33 -24.63 14.60
CA MET A 64 24.61 -24.69 15.30
C MET A 64 25.78 -25.09 14.39
N LEU A 65 25.53 -25.99 13.44
CA LEU A 65 26.52 -26.43 12.45
C LEU A 65 26.87 -25.31 11.47
N GLU A 66 25.87 -24.62 10.91
CA GLU A 66 26.09 -23.46 10.03
C GLU A 66 26.88 -22.36 10.75
N LYS A 67 26.54 -22.05 12.01
CA LYS A 67 27.29 -21.08 12.82
C LYS A 67 28.76 -21.47 13.00
N LEU A 68 29.07 -22.76 13.14
CA LEU A 68 30.45 -23.25 13.23
C LEU A 68 31.17 -23.07 11.89
N ASN A 69 30.54 -23.44 10.78
CA ASN A 69 31.08 -23.26 9.43
C ASN A 69 31.33 -21.78 9.13
N PHE A 70 30.36 -20.91 9.43
CA PHE A 70 30.49 -19.46 9.27
C PHE A 70 31.62 -18.87 10.10
N LYS A 71 31.86 -19.40 11.31
CA LYS A 71 33.00 -19.01 12.14
C LYS A 71 34.33 -19.39 11.48
N ILE A 72 34.42 -20.56 10.87
CA ILE A 72 35.61 -21.01 10.14
C ILE A 72 35.83 -20.13 8.91
N MET A 73 34.78 -19.91 8.10
CA MET A 73 34.83 -19.03 6.92
C MET A 73 35.28 -17.62 7.29
N LYS A 74 34.68 -17.03 8.34
CA LYS A 74 35.09 -15.70 8.83
C LYS A 74 36.57 -15.68 9.25
N ARG A 75 37.05 -16.72 9.96
CA ARG A 75 38.46 -16.81 10.38
C ARG A 75 39.41 -16.97 9.20
N ALA A 76 38.97 -17.62 8.14
CA ALA A 76 39.70 -17.71 6.87
C ALA A 76 39.69 -16.40 6.08
N GLY A 77 39.03 -15.34 6.57
CA GLY A 77 38.94 -14.05 5.89
C GLY A 77 37.90 -14.01 4.77
N LYS A 78 37.04 -15.02 4.67
CA LYS A 78 36.01 -15.10 3.62
C LYS A 78 35.01 -13.94 3.78
N THR A 79 34.79 -13.21 2.70
CA THR A 79 33.84 -12.10 2.64
C THR A 79 32.45 -12.59 2.23
N ALA A 80 31.44 -11.72 2.33
CA ALA A 80 30.12 -12.03 1.82
C ALA A 80 30.14 -12.22 0.28
N ASP A 81 30.94 -11.43 -0.43
CA ASP A 81 31.07 -11.51 -1.89
C ASP A 81 31.72 -12.85 -2.31
N ASP A 82 32.78 -13.28 -1.61
CA ASP A 82 33.41 -14.60 -1.86
C ASP A 82 32.42 -15.75 -1.64
N TYR A 83 31.51 -15.60 -0.68
CA TYR A 83 30.48 -16.60 -0.42
C TYR A 83 29.37 -16.57 -1.49
N ALA A 84 28.99 -15.39 -1.98
CA ALA A 84 28.08 -15.26 -3.11
C ALA A 84 28.65 -15.89 -4.39
N GLU A 85 29.98 -15.82 -4.58
CA GLU A 85 30.68 -16.50 -5.67
C GLU A 85 30.68 -18.02 -5.51
N GLU A 86 30.98 -18.54 -4.31
CA GLU A 86 30.89 -19.98 -4.01
C GLU A 86 29.48 -20.54 -4.23
N LEU A 87 28.45 -19.76 -3.87
CA LEU A 87 27.05 -20.11 -4.06
C LEU A 87 26.57 -19.94 -5.52
N GLY A 88 27.41 -19.40 -6.41
CA GLY A 88 27.07 -19.18 -7.81
C GLY A 88 26.04 -18.08 -8.06
N ILE A 89 25.73 -17.24 -7.07
CA ILE A 89 24.70 -16.18 -7.17
C ILE A 89 25.29 -14.80 -7.45
N ALA A 90 26.61 -14.63 -7.40
CA ALA A 90 27.26 -13.33 -7.57
C ALA A 90 26.86 -12.62 -8.89
N ALA A 91 26.79 -13.35 -10.01
CA ALA A 91 26.38 -12.78 -11.29
C ALA A 91 24.91 -12.33 -11.29
N ALA A 92 24.03 -13.14 -10.70
CA ALA A 92 22.61 -12.81 -10.55
C ALA A 92 22.41 -11.58 -9.64
N MET A 93 23.17 -11.48 -8.54
CA MET A 93 23.16 -10.31 -7.66
C MET A 93 23.59 -9.03 -8.39
N ARG A 94 24.65 -9.10 -9.20
CA ARG A 94 25.12 -7.95 -10.01
C ARG A 94 24.07 -7.53 -11.04
N GLU A 95 23.42 -8.48 -11.71
CA GLU A 95 22.38 -8.17 -12.68
C GLU A 95 21.16 -7.53 -12.00
N VAL A 96 20.73 -8.09 -10.87
CA VAL A 96 19.68 -7.51 -10.02
C VAL A 96 20.03 -6.08 -9.60
N GLN A 97 21.27 -5.84 -9.18
CA GLN A 97 21.72 -4.50 -8.77
C GLN A 97 21.70 -3.51 -9.94
N ARG A 98 22.00 -3.96 -11.15
CA ARG A 98 22.08 -3.13 -12.35
C ARG A 98 20.71 -2.82 -12.95
N THR A 99 19.81 -3.79 -13.02
CA THR A 99 18.55 -3.69 -13.77
C THR A 99 17.30 -3.83 -12.92
N GLY A 100 17.41 -4.32 -11.69
CA GLY A 100 16.29 -4.70 -10.83
C GLY A 100 15.51 -5.93 -11.32
N ARG A 101 15.94 -6.57 -12.42
CA ARG A 101 15.26 -7.74 -12.98
C ARG A 101 15.67 -9.00 -12.22
N GLY A 102 14.71 -9.91 -12.03
CA GLY A 102 14.95 -11.19 -11.38
C GLY A 102 15.23 -11.12 -9.88
N VAL A 103 14.90 -10.00 -9.22
CA VAL A 103 14.97 -9.88 -7.75
C VAL A 103 14.20 -11.01 -7.10
N LEU A 104 12.95 -11.22 -7.52
CA LEU A 104 12.07 -12.24 -6.95
C LEU A 104 12.61 -13.66 -7.20
N GLU A 105 13.10 -13.93 -8.40
CA GLU A 105 13.68 -15.23 -8.75
C GLU A 105 14.92 -15.54 -7.91
N LEU A 106 15.87 -14.60 -7.83
CA LEU A 106 17.07 -14.72 -6.99
C LEU A 106 16.68 -14.96 -5.54
N GLN A 107 15.73 -14.18 -5.06
CA GLN A 107 15.21 -14.26 -3.71
C GLN A 107 14.59 -15.65 -3.42
N LEU A 108 13.95 -16.30 -4.37
CA LEU A 108 13.38 -17.64 -4.14
C LEU A 108 14.44 -18.76 -4.09
N THR A 109 15.70 -18.48 -4.41
CA THR A 109 16.74 -19.51 -4.39
C THR A 109 17.22 -19.83 -2.97
N GLN A 110 17.49 -21.12 -2.73
CA GLN A 110 18.11 -21.57 -1.48
C GLN A 110 19.50 -20.95 -1.28
N ALA A 111 20.26 -20.79 -2.35
CA ALA A 111 21.57 -20.15 -2.33
C ALA A 111 21.50 -18.71 -1.79
N TYR A 112 20.50 -17.93 -2.21
CA TYR A 112 20.29 -16.59 -1.66
C TYR A 112 19.93 -16.63 -0.16
N ALA A 113 19.11 -17.58 0.27
CA ALA A 113 18.80 -17.75 1.69
C ALA A 113 20.06 -18.05 2.52
N ASP A 114 20.94 -18.93 2.04
CA ASP A 114 22.20 -19.26 2.72
C ASP A 114 23.17 -18.07 2.72
N TYR A 115 23.26 -17.32 1.62
CA TYR A 115 24.01 -16.07 1.54
C TYR A 115 23.56 -15.07 2.62
N ILE A 116 22.25 -14.87 2.78
CA ILE A 116 21.72 -13.93 3.79
C ILE A 116 22.06 -14.39 5.21
N LYS A 117 21.97 -15.69 5.52
CA LYS A 117 22.40 -16.22 6.83
C LYS A 117 23.85 -15.86 7.14
N TYR A 118 24.76 -16.04 6.18
CA TYR A 118 26.17 -15.71 6.39
C TYR A 118 26.42 -14.21 6.48
N PHE A 119 25.77 -13.43 5.61
CA PHE A 119 25.84 -11.98 5.62
C PHE A 119 25.40 -11.39 6.97
N ASN A 120 24.31 -11.91 7.54
CA ASN A 120 23.80 -11.51 8.85
C ASN A 120 24.72 -11.96 9.99
N TYR A 121 25.30 -13.16 9.89
CA TYR A 121 26.33 -13.61 10.81
C TYR A 121 27.52 -12.66 10.86
N LEU A 122 28.01 -12.20 9.69
CA LEU A 122 29.10 -11.23 9.61
C LEU A 122 28.73 -9.89 10.22
N LYS A 123 27.52 -9.37 9.94
CA LYS A 123 27.01 -8.11 10.53
C LYS A 123 26.93 -8.16 12.05
N LYS A 124 26.43 -9.26 12.63
CA LYS A 124 26.32 -9.42 14.09
C LYS A 124 27.68 -9.50 14.81
N LYS A 125 28.77 -9.72 14.06
CA LYS A 125 30.12 -9.93 14.60
C LYS A 125 31.11 -8.85 14.16
N LYS A 126 30.64 -7.76 13.54
CA LYS A 126 31.38 -6.50 13.40
C LYS A 126 31.23 -5.72 14.70
#